data_AF-A0A834HX37-F1
#
_entry.id   AF-A0A834HX37-F1
#
_cell.length_a   1.000
_cell.length_b   1.000
_cell.length_c   1.000
_cell.angle_alpha   90.00
_cell.angle_beta   90.00
_cell.angle_gamma   90.00
#
_symmetry.space_group_name_H-M   'P 1'
#
loop_
_entity.id
_entity.type
_entity.pdbx_description
1 polymer ?
#
loop_
_entity_poly.entity_id
_entity_poly.type
_entity_poly.pdbx_seq_one_letter_code
_entity_poly.pdbx_strand_id
1 'polypeptide(L)'
;MKFRVLIKYCLLKGKNTVEAETWLDAEFPDTAPGKSTIKDWYAKFRSGETSTEEDNIRHEIEETQLQMLQDVMKSALRRAESCIENRGHHLADIISQS
;
A
#
# COMPACT_ATOMS: atom_id res chain seq x y z
N MET A 1 -7.28 -7.51 -10.70
CA MET A 1 -7.28 -8.26 -9.43
C MET A 1 -6.17 -7.83 -8.44
N LYS A 2 -4.96 -7.47 -8.89
CA LYS A 2 -3.79 -7.17 -8.03
C LYS A 2 -4.06 -6.19 -6.86
N PHE A 3 -4.76 -5.07 -7.08
CA PHE A 3 -4.99 -4.09 -6.01
C PHE A 3 -6.11 -4.43 -5.01
N ARG A 4 -6.91 -5.47 -5.27
CA ARG A 4 -8.05 -5.85 -4.41
C ARG A 4 -7.58 -6.16 -2.98
N VAL A 5 -6.45 -6.86 -2.85
CA VAL A 5 -5.85 -7.25 -1.56
C VAL A 5 -5.41 -6.02 -0.77
N LEU A 6 -4.76 -5.05 -1.43
CA LEU A 6 -4.33 -3.80 -0.79
C LEU A 6 -5.50 -2.90 -0.37
N ILE A 7 -6.53 -2.80 -1.21
CA ILE A 7 -7.75 -2.06 -0.88
C ILE A 7 -8.44 -2.71 0.34
N LYS A 8 -8.47 -4.05 0.41
CA LYS A 8 -8.96 -4.80 1.58
C LYS A 8 -8.09 -4.55 2.83
N TYR A 9 -6.78 -4.53 2.68
CA TYR A 9 -5.85 -4.20 3.76
C TYR A 9 -6.10 -2.79 4.30
N CYS A 10 -6.23 -1.78 3.43
CA CYS A 10 -6.56 -0.41 3.84
C CYS A 10 -7.87 -0.36 4.64
N LEU A 11 -8.91 -1.06 4.19
CA LEU A 11 -10.18 -1.18 4.90
C LEU A 11 -10.00 -1.81 6.29
N LEU A 12 -9.26 -2.93 6.40
CA LEU A 12 -9.00 -3.62 7.67
C LEU A 12 -8.14 -2.78 8.64
N LYS A 13 -7.29 -1.90 8.13
CA LYS A 13 -6.52 -0.94 8.93
C LYS A 13 -7.30 0.34 9.28
N GLY A 14 -8.59 0.40 8.93
CA GLY A 14 -9.46 1.52 9.25
C GLY A 14 -9.26 2.76 8.36
N LYS A 15 -8.49 2.66 7.26
CA LYS A 15 -8.31 3.76 6.31
C LYS A 15 -9.58 3.99 5.51
N ASN A 16 -9.97 5.25 5.33
CA ASN A 16 -11.04 5.61 4.42
C ASN A 16 -10.56 5.59 2.96
N THR A 17 -11.48 5.77 2.00
CA THR A 17 -11.16 5.65 0.57
C THR A 17 -10.15 6.70 0.08
N VAL A 18 -10.13 7.89 0.68
CA VAL A 18 -9.18 8.95 0.31
C VAL A 18 -7.78 8.60 0.82
N GLU A 19 -7.67 8.14 2.07
CA GLU A 19 -6.39 7.70 2.62
C GLU A 19 -5.81 6.48 1.89
N ALA A 20 -6.68 5.57 1.43
CA ALA A 20 -6.29 4.44 0.62
C ALA A 20 -5.81 4.87 -0.77
N GLU A 21 -6.51 5.79 -1.43
CA GLU A 21 -6.14 6.39 -2.72
C GLU A 21 -4.78 7.09 -2.61
N THR A 22 -4.61 8.01 -1.66
CA THR A 22 -3.33 8.71 -1.44
C THR A 22 -2.17 7.75 -1.18
N TRP A 23 -2.42 6.70 -0.38
CA TRP A 23 -1.38 5.70 -0.13
C TRP A 23 -1.05 4.90 -1.39
N LEU A 24 -2.06 4.45 -2.15
CA LEU A 24 -1.85 3.70 -3.39
C LEU A 24 -1.15 4.53 -4.46
N ASP A 25 -1.50 5.81 -4.62
CA ASP A 25 -0.86 6.72 -5.57
C ASP A 25 0.61 6.97 -5.19
N ALA A 26 0.92 7.03 -3.89
CA ALA A 26 2.29 7.21 -3.42
C ALA A 26 3.15 5.94 -3.58
N GLU A 27 2.59 4.74 -3.36
CA GLU A 27 3.32 3.48 -3.51
C GLU A 27 3.42 2.99 -4.97
N PHE A 28 2.40 3.29 -5.80
CA PHE A 28 2.23 2.72 -7.13
C PHE A 28 1.86 3.82 -8.17
N PRO A 29 2.69 4.86 -8.36
CA PRO A 29 2.31 6.07 -9.10
C PRO A 29 1.83 5.81 -10.54
N ASP A 30 2.40 4.82 -11.23
CA ASP A 30 2.06 4.52 -12.62
C ASP A 30 0.93 3.50 -12.78
N THR A 31 0.57 2.79 -11.71
CA THR A 31 -0.31 1.61 -11.79
C THR A 31 -1.47 1.63 -10.80
N ALA A 32 -1.55 2.66 -9.95
CA ALA A 32 -2.59 2.79 -8.95
C ALA A 32 -3.99 2.78 -9.57
N PRO A 33 -4.95 2.10 -8.95
CA PRO A 33 -6.32 2.09 -9.42
C PRO A 33 -6.96 3.45 -9.17
N GLY A 34 -7.76 3.93 -10.13
CA GLY A 34 -8.50 5.17 -9.96
C GLY A 34 -9.50 5.13 -8.79
N LYS A 35 -9.84 6.31 -8.27
CA LYS A 35 -10.78 6.54 -7.15
C LYS A 35 -12.07 5.71 -7.21
N SER A 36 -12.69 5.61 -8.37
CA SER A 36 -13.94 4.86 -8.58
C SER A 36 -13.75 3.38 -8.26
N THR A 37 -12.66 2.78 -8.76
CA THR A 37 -12.32 1.38 -8.51
C THR A 37 -12.10 1.12 -7.02
N ILE A 38 -11.43 2.03 -6.31
CA ILE A 38 -11.22 1.92 -4.86
C ILE A 38 -12.57 1.94 -4.12
N LYS A 39 -13.46 2.88 -4.47
CA LYS A 39 -14.80 3.00 -3.86
C LYS A 39 -15.65 1.75 -4.09
N ASP A 40 -15.65 1.21 -5.31
CA ASP A 40 -16.42 0.03 -5.66
C ASP A 40 -15.96 -1.19 -4.86
N TRP A 41 -14.65 -1.37 -4.70
CA TRP A 41 -14.12 -2.45 -3.86
C TRP A 41 -14.45 -2.25 -2.38
N TYR A 42 -14.36 -1.03 -1.86
CA TYR A 42 -14.78 -0.73 -0.49
C TYR A 42 -16.27 -1.03 -0.26
N ALA A 43 -17.13 -0.75 -1.23
CA ALA A 43 -18.55 -1.09 -1.17
C ALA A 43 -18.75 -2.61 -1.15
N LYS A 44 -18.11 -3.33 -2.07
CA LYS A 44 -18.16 -4.81 -2.15
C LYS A 44 -17.66 -5.50 -0.89
N PHE A 45 -16.60 -4.99 -0.26
CA PHE A 45 -16.11 -5.55 0.99
C PHE A 45 -17.04 -5.29 2.17
N ARG A 46 -17.70 -4.12 2.20
CA ARG A 46 -18.65 -3.78 3.27
C ARG A 46 -19.99 -4.47 3.13
N SER A 47 -20.43 -4.79 1.91
CA SER A 47 -21.67 -5.52 1.66
C SER A 47 -21.59 -7.00 2.01
N GLY A 48 -20.42 -7.50 2.42
CA GLY A 48 -20.22 -8.93 2.69
C GLY A 48 -20.29 -9.79 1.43
N GLU A 49 -20.17 -9.19 0.25
CA GLU A 49 -20.17 -9.89 -1.04
C GLU A 49 -18.80 -10.55 -1.27
N THR A 50 -18.51 -11.56 -0.45
CA THR A 50 -17.50 -12.59 -0.68
C THR A 50 -18.15 -13.73 -1.46
N SER A 51 -18.71 -13.43 -2.63
CA SER A 51 -19.36 -14.45 -3.45
C SER A 51 -18.30 -15.37 -4.06
N THR A 52 -18.18 -16.57 -3.50
CA THR A 52 -18.08 -17.86 -4.22
C THR A 52 -16.94 -18.09 -5.21
N GLU A 53 -15.89 -17.28 -5.17
CA GLU A 53 -14.63 -17.47 -5.92
C GLU A 53 -13.47 -17.81 -4.96
N GLU A 54 -13.76 -18.20 -3.72
CA GLU A 54 -12.79 -18.16 -2.61
C GLU A 54 -11.73 -19.26 -2.64
N ASP A 55 -11.96 -20.39 -3.32
CA ASP A 55 -11.04 -21.53 -3.26
C ASP A 55 -9.96 -21.54 -4.36
N ASN A 56 -10.24 -21.03 -5.57
CA ASN A 56 -9.17 -20.79 -6.56
C ASN A 56 -8.37 -19.52 -6.24
N ILE A 57 -9.03 -18.53 -5.64
CA ILE A 57 -8.41 -17.30 -5.19
C ILE A 57 -7.43 -17.57 -4.04
N ARG A 58 -7.63 -18.57 -3.18
CA ARG A 58 -6.76 -18.83 -2.00
C ARG A 58 -5.29 -19.03 -2.37
N HIS A 59 -5.01 -19.84 -3.40
CA HIS A 59 -3.64 -20.14 -3.82
C HIS A 59 -2.97 -18.98 -4.56
N GLU A 60 -3.71 -18.25 -5.43
CA GLU A 60 -3.19 -17.04 -6.07
C GLU A 60 -3.07 -15.87 -5.09
N ILE A 61 -3.91 -15.81 -4.05
CA ILE A 61 -3.86 -14.78 -3.02
C ILE A 61 -2.65 -14.96 -2.14
N GLU A 62 -2.23 -16.16 -1.74
CA GLU A 62 -1.07 -16.33 -0.87
C GLU A 62 0.23 -15.86 -1.55
N GLU A 63 0.43 -16.21 -2.82
CA GLU A 63 1.61 -15.80 -3.58
C GLU A 63 1.57 -14.30 -3.92
N THR A 64 0.40 -13.77 -4.29
CA THR A 64 0.22 -12.33 -4.54
C THR A 64 0.34 -11.53 -3.22
N GLN A 65 -0.14 -12.05 -2.09
CA GLN A 65 -0.01 -11.44 -0.76
C GLN A 65 1.44 -11.35 -0.34
N LEU A 66 2.21 -12.43 -0.49
CA LEU A 66 3.64 -12.45 -0.16
C LEU A 66 4.42 -11.44 -1.00
N GLN A 67 4.18 -11.39 -2.31
CA GLN A 67 4.85 -10.43 -3.18
C GLN A 67 4.51 -8.97 -2.82
N MET A 68 3.22 -8.69 -2.56
CA MET A 68 2.78 -7.36 -2.17
C MET A 68 3.26 -6.96 -0.77
N LEU A 69 3.31 -7.90 0.19
CA LEU A 69 3.92 -7.68 1.51
C LEU A 69 5.40 -7.35 1.39
N GLN A 70 6.13 -8.09 0.54
CA GLN A 70 7.53 -7.80 0.26
C GLN A 70 7.69 -6.39 -0.35
N ASP A 71 6.82 -6.00 -1.27
CA ASP A 71 6.91 -4.69 -1.92
C ASP A 71 6.63 -3.54 -0.94
N VAL A 72 5.64 -3.70 -0.05
CA VAL A 72 5.35 -2.75 1.04
C VAL A 72 6.49 -2.71 2.06
N MET A 73 7.07 -3.86 2.42
CA MET A 73 8.23 -3.90 3.31
C MET A 73 9.45 -3.21 2.68
N LYS A 74 9.71 -3.45 1.38
CA LYS A 74 10.77 -2.78 0.63
C LYS A 74 10.53 -1.27 0.54
N SER A 75 9.30 -0.82 0.33
CA SER A 75 9.00 0.62 0.27
C SER A 75 9.08 1.29 1.64
N ALA A 76 8.74 0.59 2.72
CA ALA A 76 8.99 1.06 4.07
C ALA A 76 10.49 1.16 4.37
N LEU A 77 11.29 0.17 3.96
CA LEU A 77 12.74 0.18 4.12
C LEU A 77 13.39 1.37 3.38
N ARG A 78 13.03 1.58 2.10
CA ARG A 78 13.51 2.73 1.32
C ARG A 78 13.22 4.08 1.99
N ARG A 79 12.03 4.22 2.60
CA ARG A 79 11.69 5.43 3.36
C ARG A 79 12.52 5.59 4.62
N ALA A 80 12.79 4.50 5.34
CA ALA A 80 13.66 4.53 6.51
C ALA A 80 15.09 4.93 6.13
N GLU A 81 15.64 4.37 5.04
CA GLU A 81 16.97 4.71 4.50
C GLU A 81 17.06 6.19 4.13
N SER A 82 16.12 6.71 3.35
CA SER A 82 16.06 8.13 2.99
C SER A 82 15.97 9.05 4.23
N CYS A 83 15.23 8.65 5.27
CA CYS A 83 15.16 9.40 6.52
C CYS A 83 16.47 9.40 7.33
N ILE A 84 17.33 8.40 7.13
CA ILE A 84 18.65 8.32 7.76
C ILE A 84 19.63 9.19 6.97
N GLU A 85 19.65 9.07 5.65
CA GLU A 85 20.53 9.86 4.76
C GLU A 85 20.28 11.37 4.91
N ASN A 86 19.02 11.79 4.87
CA ASN A 86 18.66 13.21 5.01
C ASN A 86 19.08 13.78 6.37
N ARG A 87 19.06 12.96 7.44
CA ARG A 87 19.56 13.36 8.76
C ARG A 87 21.09 13.44 8.80
N GLY A 88 21.78 12.54 8.11
CA GLY A 88 23.24 12.58 7.96
C GLY A 88 23.72 13.86 7.28
N HIS A 89 23.10 14.24 6.15
CA HIS A 89 23.40 15.49 5.45
C HIS A 89 23.16 16.72 6.35
N HIS A 90 22.02 16.77 7.05
CA HIS A 90 21.70 17.89 7.93
C HIS A 90 22.72 18.08 9.07
N LEU A 91 23.22 17.00 9.67
CA LEU A 91 24.25 17.07 10.70
C LEU A 91 25.61 17.53 10.13
N ALA A 92 25.98 17.06 8.93
CA ALA A 92 27.21 17.48 8.26
C ALA A 92 27.20 18.98 7.91
N ASP A 93 26.04 19.51 7.50
CA ASP A 93 25.86 20.93 7.21
C ASP A 93 25.99 21.80 8.47
N ILE A 94 25.44 21.37 9.61
CA ILE A 94 25.55 22.10 10.89
C ILE A 94 27.01 22.17 11.36
N ILE A 95 27.74 21.05 11.27
CA ILE A 95 29.15 20.97 11.69
C ILE A 95 30.03 21.83 10.79
N SER A 96 29.75 21.90 9.48
CA SER A 96 30.54 22.69 8.53
C SER A 96 30.32 24.21 8.66
N GLN A 97 29.29 24.65 9.39
CA GLN A 97 28.97 26.06 9.64
C GLN A 97 29.42 26.55 11.04
N SER A 98 30.01 25.69 11.86
CA SER A 98 30.57 26.00 13.19
C SER A 98 32.10 26.10 13.15
#